data_AF-A0A551Z1T2-F1
#
_entry.id   AF-A0A551Z1T2-F1
#
_cell.length_a   1.000
_cell.length_b   1.000
_cell.length_c   1.000
_cell.angle_alpha   90.00
_cell.angle_beta   90.00
_cell.angle_gamma   90.00
#
_symmetry.space_group_name_H-M   'P 1'
#
loop_
_entity.id
_entity.type
_entity.pdbx_description
1 polymer ?
#
loop_
_entity_poly.entity_id
_entity_poly.type
_entity_poly.pdbx_seq_one_letter_code
_entity_poly.pdbx_strand_id
1 'polypeptide(L)' 'MGESVIDQDIQEKGRQSEAVSLILRLLNRRLGEISSTVSQKIQELSLEQFATLGEALLDFTSLTELTTWLSEIET' A
#
# COMPACT_ATOMS: atom_id res chain seq x y z
N MET A 1 -22.87 -20.37 11.73
CA MET A 1 -21.41 -20.34 11.45
C MET A 1 -21.05 -19.49 10.22
N GLY A 2 -22.00 -19.00 9.41
CA GLY A 2 -21.70 -18.17 8.23
C GLY A 2 -21.56 -16.66 8.50
N GLU A 3 -22.17 -16.13 9.56
CA GLU A 3 -22.16 -14.68 9.84
C GLU A 3 -20.82 -14.17 10.38
N SER A 4 -20.12 -14.98 11.20
CA SER A 4 -18.87 -14.56 11.84
C SER A 4 -17.66 -14.46 10.90
N VAL A 5 -17.67 -15.13 9.76
CA VAL A 5 -16.57 -15.09 8.77
C VAL A 5 -16.71 -13.89 7.83
N ILE A 6 -17.95 -13.50 7.52
CA ILE A 6 -18.26 -12.35 6.65
C ILE A 6 -17.91 -11.04 7.37
N ASP A 7 -18.23 -10.92 8.66
CA ASP A 7 -17.85 -9.76 9.47
C ASP A 7 -16.32 -9.59 9.58
N GLN A 8 -15.58 -10.70 9.69
CA GLN A 8 -14.11 -10.66 9.74
C GLN A 8 -13.51 -10.19 8.41
N ASP A 9 -14.01 -10.67 7.27
CA ASP A 9 -13.57 -10.24 5.93
C ASP A 9 -13.84 -8.75 5.68
N ILE A 10 -15.01 -8.25 6.12
CA ILE A 10 -15.36 -6.82 6.01
C ILE A 10 -14.42 -5.95 6.85
N GLN A 11 -14.13 -6.36 8.10
CA GLN A 11 -13.20 -5.62 8.95
C GLN A 11 -11.76 -5.64 8.43
N GLU A 12 -11.32 -6.79 7.91
CA GLU A 12 -9.99 -6.93 7.31
C GLU A 12 -9.82 -6.01 6.09
N LYS A 13 -10.81 -6.01 5.18
CA LYS A 13 -10.84 -5.11 4.01
C LYS A 13 -10.90 -3.64 4.40
N GLY A 14 -11.65 -3.29 5.44
CA GLY A 14 -11.69 -1.94 5.99
C GLY A 14 -10.32 -1.47 6.47
N ARG A 15 -9.63 -2.29 7.26
CA ARG A 15 -8.26 -2.00 7.72
C ARG A 15 -7.27 -1.89 6.57
N GLN A 16 -7.36 -2.77 5.58
CA GLN A 16 -6.49 -2.73 4.41
C GLN A 16 -6.71 -1.44 3.61
N SER A 17 -7.97 -1.04 3.39
CA SER A 17 -8.30 0.20 2.67
C SER A 17 -7.79 1.45 3.38
N GLU A 18 -7.89 1.50 4.71
CA GLU A 18 -7.34 2.62 5.51
C GLU A 18 -5.80 2.68 5.43
N ALA A 19 -5.13 1.54 5.50
CA ALA A 19 -3.68 1.45 5.36
C ALA A 19 -3.21 1.92 3.97
N VAL A 20 -3.88 1.46 2.90
CA VAL A 20 -3.62 1.89 1.52
C VAL A 20 -3.78 3.41 1.39
N SER A 21 -4.88 3.96 1.92
CA SER A 21 -5.16 5.40 1.84
C SER A 21 -4.09 6.22 2.56
N LEU A 22 -3.64 5.77 3.74
CA LEU A 22 -2.58 6.43 4.49
C LEU A 22 -1.26 6.43 3.69
N ILE A 23 -0.86 5.28 3.15
CA ILE A 23 0.35 5.12 2.36
C ILE A 23 0.32 6.02 1.12
N LEU A 24 -0.78 6.05 0.38
CA LEU A 24 -0.93 6.91 -0.80
C LEU A 24 -0.83 8.40 -0.44
N ARG A 25 -1.37 8.83 0.70
CA ARG A 25 -1.25 10.22 1.18
C ARG A 25 0.19 10.56 1.57
N LEU A 26 0.91 9.63 2.21
CA LEU A 26 2.32 9.82 2.58
C LEU A 26 3.20 9.92 1.34
N LEU A 27 2.99 9.04 0.36
CA LEU A 27 3.67 9.05 -0.92
C LEU A 27 3.43 10.34 -1.68
N ASN A 28 2.17 10.79 -1.79
CA ASN A 28 1.84 12.05 -2.43
C ASN A 28 2.52 13.25 -1.75
N ARG A 29 2.65 13.21 -0.42
CA ARG A 29 3.29 14.29 0.34
C ARG A 29 4.81 14.31 0.18
N ARG A 30 5.48 13.15 0.10
CA ARG A 30 6.94 13.09 -0.06
C ARG A 30 7.40 13.28 -1.51
N LEU A 31 6.69 12.65 -2.45
CA LEU A 31 7.16 12.48 -3.83
C LEU A 31 6.37 13.34 -4.84
N GLY A 32 5.30 14.00 -4.39
CA GLY A 32 4.37 14.70 -5.28
C GLY A 32 3.32 13.76 -5.87
N GLU A 33 2.63 14.22 -6.90
CA GLU A 33 1.50 13.49 -7.49
C GLU A 33 1.89 12.08 -7.96
N ILE A 34 1.21 11.07 -7.40
CA ILE A 34 1.41 9.66 -7.76
C ILE A 34 0.44 9.28 -8.88
N SER A 35 0.97 8.70 -9.95
CA SER A 35 0.18 8.23 -11.10
C SER A 35 -0.81 7.12 -10.71
N SER A 36 -1.95 7.09 -11.40
CA SER A 36 -2.99 6.07 -11.24
C SER A 36 -2.44 4.64 -11.33
N THR A 37 -1.50 4.37 -12.23
CA THR A 37 -0.86 3.05 -12.36
C THR A 37 -0.16 2.60 -11.09
N VAL A 38 0.61 3.50 -10.46
CA VAL A 38 1.34 3.21 -9.21
C VAL A 38 0.33 3.03 -8.08
N SER A 39 -0.72 3.84 -8.04
CA SER A 39 -1.76 3.71 -7.02
C SER A 39 -2.56 2.40 -7.10
N GLN A 40 -2.74 1.84 -8.30
CA GLN A 40 -3.37 0.52 -8.48
C GLN A 40 -2.47 -0.59 -7.93
N LYS A 41 -1.17 -0.59 -8.26
CA LYS A 41 -0.22 -1.57 -7.72
C LYS A 41 -0.17 -1.57 -6.20
N ILE A 42 -0.21 -0.38 -5.59
CA ILE A 42 -0.25 -0.25 -4.12
C ILE A 42 -1.53 -0.85 -3.54
N GLN A 43 -2.68 -0.71 -4.21
CA GLN A 43 -3.95 -1.31 -3.76
C GLN A 43 -3.94 -2.84 -3.80
N GLU A 44 -3.09 -3.43 -4.63
CA GLU A 44 -2.97 -4.89 -4.78
C GLU A 44 -1.98 -5.51 -3.80
N LEU A 45 -1.28 -4.69 -3.00
CA LEU A 45 -0.30 -5.20 -2.03
C LEU A 45 -0.95 -5.97 -0.88
N SER A 46 -0.28 -7.06 -0.51
CA SER A 46 -0.55 -7.79 0.72
C SER A 46 -0.20 -6.96 1.96
N LEU A 47 -0.75 -7.32 3.11
CA LEU A 47 -0.48 -6.62 4.37
C LEU A 47 1.02 -6.61 4.73
N GLU A 48 1.75 -7.69 4.41
CA GLU A 48 3.19 -7.79 4.64
C GLU A 48 3.98 -6.84 3.73
N GLN A 49 3.64 -6.78 2.44
CA GLN A 49 4.23 -5.81 1.52
C GLN A 49 3.92 -4.36 1.95
N PHE A 50 2.75 -4.12 2.55
CA PHE A 50 2.40 -2.82 3.11
C PHE A 50 3.28 -2.41 4.29
N ALA A 51 3.59 -3.35 5.19
CA ALA A 51 4.50 -3.09 6.31
C ALA A 51 5.90 -2.71 5.78
N THR A 52 6.42 -3.49 4.84
CA THR A 52 7.72 -3.24 4.18
C THR A 52 7.73 -1.90 3.42
N LEU A 53 6.65 -1.56 2.71
CA LEU A 53 6.49 -0.25 2.05
C LEU A 53 6.52 0.89 3.08
N GLY A 54 5.87 0.70 4.23
CA GLY A 54 5.84 1.68 5.31
C GLY A 54 7.22 1.98 5.89
N GLU A 55 8.06 0.95 6.04
CA GLU A 55 9.45 1.08 6.47
C GLU A 55 10.30 1.76 5.39
N ALA A 56 10.23 1.28 4.15
CA ALA A 56 11.00 1.83 3.04
C ALA A 56 10.61 3.30 2.72
N LEU A 57 9.35 3.67 2.97
CA LEU A 57 8.85 5.05 2.92
C LEU A 57 9.57 6.02 3.87
N LEU A 58 10.28 5.52 4.89
CA LEU A 58 11.11 6.34 5.75
C LEU A 58 12.46 6.67 5.08
N ASP A 59 12.93 5.81 4.19
CA ASP A 59 14.23 5.89 3.51
C ASP A 59 14.17 6.44 2.09
N PHE A 60 13.02 6.41 1.42
CA PHE A 60 12.89 6.91 0.05
C PHE A 60 13.10 8.42 -0.08
N THR A 61 13.93 8.80 -1.04
CA THR A 61 14.22 10.20 -1.41
C THR A 61 13.65 10.58 -2.77
N SER A 62 13.24 9.60 -3.59
CA SER A 62 12.75 9.85 -4.94
C SER A 62 11.70 8.82 -5.42
N LEU A 63 10.95 9.19 -6.47
CA LEU A 63 9.96 8.31 -7.10
C LEU A 63 10.60 7.09 -7.77
N THR A 64 11.81 7.24 -8.31
CA THR A 64 12.57 6.15 -8.94
C THR A 64 12.82 5.00 -7.95
N GLU A 65 13.30 5.32 -6.74
CA GLU A 65 13.57 4.33 -5.70
C GLU A 65 12.30 3.55 -5.33
N LEU A 66 11.17 4.25 -5.19
CA LEU A 66 9.88 3.61 -4.96
C LEU A 66 9.49 2.67 -6.11
N THR A 67 9.58 3.13 -7.36
CA THR A 67 9.16 2.33 -8.51
C THR A 67 10.02 1.08 -8.72
N THR A 68 11.32 1.16 -8.39
CA THR A 68 12.21 0.01 -8.38
C THR A 68 11.79 -0.97 -7.29
N TRP A 69 11.56 -0.50 -6.05
CA TRP A 69 11.11 -1.35 -4.95
C TRP A 69 9.78 -2.05 -5.27
N LEU A 70 8.81 -1.34 -5.86
CA LEU A 70 7.54 -1.92 -6.29
C LEU A 70 7.72 -3.06 -7.30
N SER A 71 8.73 -2.99 -8.17
CA SER A 71 8.98 -4.04 -9.15
C SER A 71 9.61 -5.30 -8.52
N GLU A 72 10.40 -5.14 -7.45
CA GLU A 72 11.03 -6.24 -6.73
C GLU A 72 10.02 -7.05 -5.90
N ILE A 73 8.96 -6.42 -5.37
CA ILE A 73 7.92 -7.11 -4.59
C ILE A 73 6.83 -7.77 -5.44
N GLU A 74 6.70 -7.38 -6.70
CA GLU A 74 5.72 -7.95 -7.64
C GLU A 74 6.18 -9.28 -8.27
N THR A 75 7.40 -9.76 -7.92
CA THR A 75 8.02 -11.00 -8.43
C THR A 75 7.90 -12.14 -7.43
#